data_AF-C5L536-F1
#
_entry.id   AF-C5L536-F1
#
_cell.length_a   1.000
_cell.length_b   1.000
_cell.length_c   1.000
_cell.angle_alpha   90.00
_cell.angle_beta   90.00
_cell.angle_gamma   90.00
#
_symmetry.space_group_name_H-M   'P 1'
#
loop_
_entity.id
_entity.type
_entity.pdbx_description
1 polymer ?
#
loop_
_entity_poly.entity_id
_entity_poly.type
_entity_poly.pdbx_seq_one_letter_code
_entity_poly.pdbx_strand_id
1 'polypeptide(L)' 'KLRTELLANSHWHHSPTTSMLHRLRQQFWWPSMKRDARRFTELCITCRKERLRL' A
#
# COMPACT_ATOMS: atom_id res chain seq x y z
N LYS A 1 -5.90 -0.75 -13.87
CA LYS A 1 -5.31 0.58 -13.59
C LYS A 1 -5.86 1.16 -12.28
N LEU A 2 -7.18 1.17 -12.06
CA LEU A 2 -7.83 1.62 -10.81
C LEU A 2 -7.20 1.11 -9.48
N ARG A 3 -6.95 -0.21 -9.33
CA ARG A 3 -6.39 -0.75 -8.07
C ARG A 3 -5.02 -0.14 -7.72
N THR A 4 -4.17 0.05 -8.73
CA THR A 4 -2.85 0.65 -8.57
C THR A 4 -2.96 2.12 -8.17
N GLU A 5 -3.91 2.86 -8.75
CA GLU A 5 -4.20 4.26 -8.39
C GLU A 5 -4.71 4.37 -6.95
N LEU A 6 -5.66 3.52 -6.55
CA LEU A 6 -6.16 3.47 -5.17
C LEU A 6 -5.04 3.18 -4.17
N LEU A 7 -4.14 2.25 -4.50
CA LEU A 7 -2.97 1.94 -3.68
C LEU A 7 -1.99 3.11 -3.59
N ALA A 8 -1.70 3.78 -4.71
CA ALA A 8 -0.83 4.95 -4.74
C ALA A 8 -1.39 6.11 -3.91
N ASN A 9 -2.67 6.43 -4.08
CA ASN A 9 -3.35 7.48 -3.31
C ASN A 9 -3.39 7.16 -1.82
N SER A 10 -3.56 5.88 -1.46
CA SER A 10 -3.59 5.44 -0.07
C SER A 10 -2.20 5.38 0.59
N HIS A 11 -1.12 5.24 -0.21
CA HIS A 11 0.27 5.20 0.25
C HIS A 11 0.89 6.61 0.47
N TRP A 12 0.05 7.61 0.76
CA TRP A 12 0.46 8.97 1.09
C TRP A 12 1.44 8.99 2.27
N HIS A 13 2.51 9.81 2.16
CA HIS A 13 3.63 9.87 3.11
C HIS A 13 4.23 8.51 3.51
N HIS A 14 4.26 7.55 2.59
CA HIS A 14 4.79 6.21 2.87
C HIS A 14 4.10 5.52 4.06
N SER A 15 2.81 5.81 4.25
CA SER A 15 2.05 5.28 5.38
C SER A 15 2.12 3.74 5.44
N PRO A 16 2.08 3.15 6.65
CA PRO A 16 2.13 1.70 6.82
C PRO A 16 1.02 1.00 6.04
N THR A 17 1.33 -0.20 5.54
CA THR A 17 0.37 -1.04 4.81
C THR A 17 -0.93 -1.28 5.58
N THR A 18 -0.88 -1.33 6.92
CA THR A 18 -2.07 -1.44 7.79
C THR A 18 -2.98 -0.21 7.68
N SER A 19 -2.41 0.99 7.72
CA SER A 19 -3.13 2.26 7.56
C SER A 19 -3.72 2.39 6.16
N MET A 20 -2.96 2.01 5.12
CA MET A 20 -3.47 1.96 3.74
C MET A 20 -4.68 1.04 3.61
N LEU A 21 -4.59 -0.18 4.15
CA LEU A 21 -5.66 -1.16 4.09
C LEU A 21 -6.90 -0.71 4.88
N HIS A 22 -6.69 -0.03 6.01
CA HIS A 22 -7.81 0.52 6.77
C HIS A 22 -8.60 1.55 5.96
N ARG A 23 -7.92 2.49 5.28
CA ARG A 23 -8.58 3.50 4.43
C ARG A 23 -9.28 2.87 3.22
N LEU A 24 -8.59 1.97 2.52
CA LEU A 24 -9.13 1.32 1.32
C LEU A 24 -10.40 0.54 1.61
N ARG A 25 -10.45 -0.17 2.75
CA ARG A 25 -11.61 -0.98 3.15
C ARG A 25 -12.86 -0.18 3.50
N GLN A 26 -12.75 1.12 3.73
CA GLN A 26 -13.92 1.97 3.98
C GLN A 26 -14.76 2.18 2.72
N GLN A 27 -14.17 2.07 1.53
CA GLN A 27 -14.81 2.45 0.28
C GLN A 27 -14.71 1.38 -0.81
N PHE A 28 -13.71 0.50 -0.72
CA PHE A 28 -13.39 -0.46 -1.76
C PHE A 28 -13.11 -1.84 -1.16
N TRP A 29 -13.32 -2.87 -1.98
CA TRP A 29 -12.90 -4.22 -1.67
C TRP A 29 -12.57 -4.98 -2.95
N TRP A 30 -11.58 -5.86 -2.90
CA TRP A 30 -11.34 -6.84 -3.96
C TRP A 30 -10.59 -8.07 -3.43
N PRO A 31 -10.76 -9.25 -4.08
CA PRO A 31 -9.97 -10.43 -3.77
C PRO A 31 -8.48 -10.10 -3.92
N SER A 32 -7.69 -10.40 -2.89
CA SER A 32 -6.25 -10.15 -2.79
C SER A 32 -5.75 -8.73 -2.49
N MET A 33 -6.61 -7.79 -2.09
CA MET A 33 -6.23 -6.45 -1.65
C MET A 33 -5.05 -6.41 -0.67
N LYS A 34 -5.02 -7.30 0.35
CA LYS A 34 -3.92 -7.37 1.32
C LYS A 34 -2.58 -7.71 0.66
N ARG A 35 -2.59 -8.65 -0.29
CA ARG A 35 -1.40 -9.06 -1.03
C ARG A 35 -0.93 -7.96 -1.96
N ASP A 36 -1.85 -7.31 -2.67
CA ASP A 36 -1.55 -6.20 -3.58
C ASP A 36 -0.95 -5.02 -2.82
N ALA A 37 -1.49 -4.67 -1.65
CA ALA A 37 -0.95 -3.61 -0.80
C ALA A 37 0.47 -3.95 -0.30
N ARG A 38 0.72 -5.19 0.12
CA ARG A 38 2.07 -5.61 0.52
C ARG A 38 3.07 -5.49 -0.63
N ARG A 39 2.70 -6.00 -1.81
CA ARG A 39 3.54 -5.94 -3.01
C ARG A 39 3.79 -4.50 -3.44
N PHE A 40 2.80 -3.63 -3.33
CA PHE A 40 2.94 -2.20 -3.63
C PHE A 40 3.98 -1.54 -2.71
N THR A 41 3.89 -1.76 -1.40
CA THR A 41 4.86 -1.22 -0.42
C THR A 41 6.28 -1.79 -0.62
N GLU A 42 6.41 -3.08 -0.98
CA GLU A 42 7.70 -3.71 -1.31
C GLU A 42 8.39 -3.07 -2.53
N LEU A 43 7.61 -2.55 -3.48
CA LEU A 43 8.09 -1.86 -4.68
C LEU A 43 8.36 -0.36 -4.44
N CYS A 44 7.88 0.22 -3.34
CA CYS A 44 8.18 1.60 -2.99
C CYS A 44 9.66 1.75 -2.60
N ILE A 45 10.41 2.56 -3.35
CA ILE A 45 11.85 2.76 -3.14
C ILE A 45 12.15 3.27 -1.72
N THR A 46 11.37 4.24 -1.23
CA THR A 46 11.54 4.79 0.12
C THR A 46 11.31 3.72 1.18
N CYS A 47 10.16 3.03 1.15
CA CYS A 47 9.87 1.97 2.14
C CYS A 47 10.86 0.81 2.06
N ARG A 48 11.29 0.43 0.86
CA ARG A 48 12.32 -0.61 0.67
C ARG A 48 13.64 -0.18 1.29
N LYS A 49 14.05 1.08 1.10
CA LYS A 49 15.28 1.62 1.67
C LYS A 49 15.22 1.68 3.19
N GLU A 50 14.12 2.15 3.76
CA GLU A 50 13.92 2.19 5.22
C GLU A 50 13.94 0.79 5.83
N ARG A 51 13.32 -0.21 5.19
CA ARG A 51 13.35 -1.60 5.67
C ARG A 51 14.75 -2.21 5.68
N LEU A 52 15.63 -1.82 4.77
CA LEU A 52 17.01 -2.33 4.68
C LEU A 52 18.00 -1.57 5.57
N ARG A 53 17.58 -0.43 6.13
CA ARG A 53 18.37 0.37 7.08
C ARG A 53 18.22 -0.11 8.53
N LEU A 54 17.19 -0.93 8.79
CA LEU A 54 16.93 -1.64 10.03
C LEU A 54 17.56 -3.03 9.97
#